data_AF-A0AB39R4P6-F1
#
_entry.id   AF-A0AB39R4P6-F1
#
_cell.length_a   1.000
_cell.length_b   1.000
_cell.length_c   1.000
_cell.angle_alpha   90.00
_cell.angle_beta   90.00
_cell.angle_gamma   90.00
#
_symmetry.space_group_name_H-M   'P 1'
#
loop_
_entity.id
_entity.type
_entity.pdbx_description
1 polymer ?
#
loop_
_entity_poly.entity_id
_entity_poly.type
_entity_poly.pdbx_seq_one_letter_code
_entity_poly.pdbx_strand_id
1 'polypeptide(L)'
;MGFDAERSARIAAMRETARPVWEASGDTDVLQQFLKDNGCHGVEAVFVTMSLLDCDLAEAQRAFFSAPCRDAERRFHDAALDLLAKDAANDA
;
A
#
# COMPACT_ATOMS: atom_id res chain seq x y z
N MET A 1 -14.67 -2.05 12.67
CA MET A 1 -14.60 -3.25 11.81
C MET A 1 -13.24 -3.90 12.03
N GLY A 2 -13.20 -5.13 12.52
CA GLY A 2 -11.96 -5.89 12.67
C GLY A 2 -11.66 -6.69 11.41
N PHE A 3 -10.39 -6.93 11.12
CA PHE A 3 -9.98 -7.89 10.12
C PHE A 3 -10.22 -9.32 10.61
N ASP A 4 -10.35 -10.26 9.68
CA ASP A 4 -10.27 -11.68 10.03
C ASP A 4 -8.88 -12.02 10.62
N ALA A 5 -8.78 -13.17 11.27
CA ALA A 5 -7.57 -13.58 11.97
C ALA A 5 -6.37 -13.78 11.04
N GLU A 6 -6.61 -14.28 9.82
CA GLU A 6 -5.54 -14.54 8.84
C GLU A 6 -4.93 -13.22 8.36
N ARG A 7 -5.79 -12.27 7.98
CA ARG A 7 -5.37 -10.92 7.58
C ARG A 7 -4.67 -10.18 8.73
N SER A 8 -5.18 -10.31 9.96
CA SER A 8 -4.52 -9.72 11.14
C SER A 8 -3.11 -10.29 11.34
N ALA A 9 -2.93 -11.60 11.16
CA ALA A 9 -1.62 -12.24 11.26
C ALA A 9 -0.65 -11.78 10.15
N ARG A 10 -1.12 -11.62 8.91
CA ARG A 10 -0.30 -11.08 7.82
C ARG A 10 0.18 -9.66 8.09
N ILE A 11 -0.72 -8.78 8.57
CA ILE A 11 -0.37 -7.40 8.93
C ILE A 11 0.68 -7.38 10.05
N ALA A 12 0.48 -8.17 11.10
CA ALA A 12 1.43 -8.25 12.21
C ALA A 12 2.80 -8.77 11.76
N ALA A 13 2.83 -9.83 10.94
CA ALA A 13 4.09 -10.38 10.41
C ALA A 13 4.82 -9.36 9.51
N MET A 14 4.09 -8.66 8.64
CA MET A 14 4.68 -7.66 7.76
C MET A 14 5.19 -6.44 8.54
N ARG A 15 4.50 -6.02 9.60
CA ARG A 15 4.97 -4.97 10.50
C ARG A 15 6.33 -5.32 11.10
N GLU A 16 6.48 -6.51 11.67
CA GLU A 16 7.78 -6.91 12.25
C GLU A 16 8.87 -7.05 11.18
N THR A 17 8.50 -7.49 9.98
CA THR A 17 9.42 -7.58 8.83
C THR A 17 9.89 -6.20 8.36
N ALA A 18 9.00 -5.20 8.34
CA ALA A 18 9.28 -3.85 7.86
C ALA A 18 9.87 -2.91 8.93
N ARG A 19 9.75 -3.27 10.23
CA ARG A 19 10.25 -2.47 11.35
C ARG A 19 11.71 -2.03 11.20
N PRO A 20 12.68 -2.91 10.85
CA PRO A 20 14.08 -2.49 10.71
C PRO A 20 14.29 -1.49 9.58
N VAL A 21 13.50 -1.57 8.51
CA VAL A 21 13.56 -0.63 7.39
C VAL A 21 13.12 0.75 7.85
N TRP A 22 12.01 0.82 8.59
CA TRP A 22 11.51 2.07 9.15
C TRP A 22 12.47 2.67 10.18
N GLU A 23 12.99 1.87 11.11
CA GLU A 23 13.94 2.34 12.12
C GLU A 23 15.25 2.84 11.52
N ALA A 24 15.68 2.27 10.38
CA ALA A 24 16.89 2.68 9.69
C ALA A 24 16.71 3.95 8.83
N SER A 25 15.57 4.12 8.15
CA SER A 25 15.38 5.22 7.20
C SER A 25 14.57 6.39 7.77
N GLY A 26 13.54 6.12 8.57
CA GLY A 26 12.50 7.11 8.91
C GLY A 26 11.78 7.69 7.69
N ASP A 27 11.90 7.05 6.53
CA ASP A 27 11.40 7.53 5.24
C ASP A 27 10.19 6.70 4.80
N THR A 28 9.05 7.38 4.62
CA THR A 28 7.78 6.77 4.21
C THR A 28 7.82 6.20 2.80
N ASP A 29 8.56 6.82 1.88
CA ASP A 29 8.63 6.37 0.49
C ASP A 29 9.45 5.08 0.41
N VAL A 30 10.54 5.00 1.17
CA VAL A 30 11.35 3.78 1.32
C VAL A 30 10.51 2.66 1.96
N LEU A 31 9.75 2.98 3.02
CA LEU A 31 8.85 2.01 3.64
C LEU A 31 7.79 1.51 2.65
N GLN A 32 7.12 2.40 1.91
CA GLN A 32 6.10 1.98 0.94
C GLN A 32 6.68 1.13 -0.20
N GLN A 33 7.88 1.47 -0.68
CA GLN A 33 8.58 0.67 -1.68
C GLN A 33 8.88 -0.72 -1.13
N PHE A 34 9.42 -0.83 0.08
CA PHE A 34 9.67 -2.12 0.72
C PHE A 34 8.39 -2.96 0.88
N LEU A 35 7.30 -2.35 1.36
CA LEU A 35 6.02 -3.05 1.51
C LEU A 35 5.50 -3.58 0.17
N LYS A 36 5.61 -2.77 -0.90
CA LYS A 36 5.23 -3.18 -2.26
C LYS A 36 6.06 -4.36 -2.75
N ASP A 37 7.38 -4.31 -2.59
CA ASP A 37 8.29 -5.34 -3.05
C ASP A 37 8.12 -6.67 -2.29
N ASN A 38 7.53 -6.62 -1.09
CA ASN A 38 7.18 -7.78 -0.28
C ASN A 38 5.70 -8.19 -0.38
N GLY A 39 4.98 -7.72 -1.41
CA GLY A 39 3.61 -8.14 -1.67
C GLY A 39 2.57 -7.61 -0.69
N CYS A 40 2.90 -6.58 0.09
CA CYS A 40 1.94 -5.90 0.97
C CYS A 40 1.30 -4.74 0.21
N HIS A 41 0.00 -4.84 -0.10
CA HIS A 41 -0.74 -3.87 -0.91
C HIS A 41 -2.02 -3.38 -0.22
N GLY A 42 -2.55 -2.26 -0.73
CA GLY A 42 -3.84 -1.71 -0.34
C GLY A 42 -3.96 -1.52 1.18
N VAL A 43 -5.07 -2.03 1.73
CA VAL A 43 -5.39 -1.82 3.16
C VAL A 43 -4.36 -2.46 4.09
N GLU A 44 -3.72 -3.58 3.74
CA GLU A 44 -2.72 -4.20 4.60
C GLU A 44 -1.49 -3.28 4.75
N ALA A 45 -1.03 -2.70 3.64
CA ALA A 45 0.09 -1.76 3.65
C ALA A 45 -0.24 -0.50 4.48
N VAL A 46 -1.46 0.02 4.37
CA VAL A 46 -1.92 1.16 5.17
C VAL A 46 -1.87 0.83 6.67
N PHE A 47 -2.36 -0.34 7.09
CA PHE A 47 -2.36 -0.70 8.52
C PHE A 47 -0.98 -1.06 9.06
N VAL A 48 -0.10 -1.64 8.25
CA VAL A 48 1.32 -1.81 8.61
C VAL A 48 1.97 -0.43 8.82
N THR A 49 1.73 0.50 7.89
CA THR A 49 2.25 1.87 7.96
C THR A 49 1.75 2.59 9.21
N MET A 50 0.43 2.57 9.46
CA MET A 50 -0.19 3.16 10.64
C MET A 50 0.44 2.64 11.93
N SER A 51 0.68 1.33 12.01
CA SER A 51 1.26 0.71 13.20
C SER A 51 2.76 0.98 13.39
N LEU A 52 3.51 1.25 12.32
CA LEU A 52 4.95 1.59 12.40
C LEU A 52 5.19 3.06 12.69
N LEU A 53 4.35 3.94 12.13
CA LEU A 53 4.43 5.38 12.32
C LEU A 53 3.75 5.85 13.62
N ASP A 54 2.99 4.97 14.28
CA ASP A 54 2.15 5.29 15.45
C ASP A 54 1.23 6.49 15.18
N CYS A 55 0.59 6.47 14.01
CA CYS A 55 -0.20 7.57 13.48
C CYS A 55 -1.66 7.17 13.28
N ASP A 56 -2.51 8.14 12.92
CA ASP A 56 -3.90 7.85 12.61
C ASP A 56 -4.08 7.28 11.18
N LEU A 57 -5.30 6.83 10.88
CA LEU A 57 -5.62 6.24 9.58
C LEU A 57 -5.45 7.24 8.43
N ALA A 58 -5.78 8.52 8.64
CA ALA A 58 -5.70 9.54 7.61
C ALA A 58 -4.25 9.86 7.26
N GLU A 59 -3.37 9.90 8.27
CA GLU A 59 -1.93 10.07 8.12
C GLU A 59 -1.31 8.85 7.41
N ALA A 60 -1.68 7.63 7.81
CA ALA A 60 -1.22 6.41 7.15
C ALA A 60 -1.67 6.32 5.68
N GLN A 61 -2.93 6.66 5.40
CA GLN A 61 -3.44 6.75 4.04
C GLN A 61 -2.70 7.80 3.22
N ARG A 62 -2.40 8.96 3.81
CA ARG A 62 -1.62 10.00 3.15
C ARG A 62 -0.24 9.48 2.75
N ALA A 63 0.49 8.86 3.66
CA ALA A 63 1.80 8.27 3.40
C ALA A 63 1.75 7.20 2.29
N PHE A 64 0.71 6.37 2.28
CA PHE A 64 0.50 5.38 1.23
C PHE A 64 0.23 6.03 -0.13
N PHE A 65 -0.74 6.95 -0.21
CA PHE A 65 -1.16 7.53 -1.50
C PHE A 65 -0.16 8.55 -2.06
N SER A 66 0.66 9.18 -1.23
CA SER A 66 1.69 10.11 -1.70
C SER A 66 2.97 9.41 -2.16
N ALA A 67 3.19 8.15 -1.79
CA ALA A 67 4.42 7.45 -2.13
C ALA A 67 4.55 7.24 -3.65
N PRO A 68 5.69 7.61 -4.26
CA PRO A 68 5.89 7.52 -5.72
C PRO A 68 5.62 6.12 -6.28
N CYS A 69 5.95 5.07 -5.54
CA CYS A 69 5.78 3.68 -5.97
C CYS A 69 4.30 3.25 -6.07
N ARG A 70 3.43 3.86 -5.25
CA ARG A 70 1.98 3.63 -5.21
C ARG A 70 1.25 4.49 -6.22
N ASP A 71 1.69 5.74 -6.40
CA ASP A 71 1.14 6.60 -7.45
C ASP A 71 1.45 6.04 -8.85
N ALA A 72 2.67 5.52 -9.07
CA ALA A 72 3.02 4.84 -10.31
C ALA A 72 2.15 3.59 -10.56
N GLU A 73 1.89 2.78 -9.53
CA GLU A 73 1.00 1.61 -9.59
C GLU A 73 -0.44 2.03 -9.96
N ARG A 74 -0.95 3.08 -9.33
CA ARG A 74 -2.27 3.65 -9.64
C ARG A 74 -2.37 4.11 -11.09
N ARG A 75 -1.42 4.92 -11.56
CA ARG A 75 -1.42 5.42 -12.96
C ARG A 75 -1.35 4.28 -13.98
N PHE A 76 -0.60 3.22 -13.68
CA PHE A 76 -0.56 2.03 -14.53
C PHE A 76 -1.93 1.34 -14.59
N HIS A 77 -2.60 1.15 -13.45
CA HIS A 77 -3.95 0.57 -13.41
C HIS A 77 -4.98 1.44 -14.12
N ASP A 78 -4.96 2.76 -13.90
CA ASP A 78 -5.88 3.71 -14.55
C ASP A 78 -5.72 3.65 -16.07
N ALA A 79 -4.47 3.64 -16.58
CA ALA A 79 -4.21 3.52 -18.01
C ALA A 79 -4.70 2.18 -18.59
N ALA A 80 -4.56 1.07 -17.85
CA ALA A 80 -5.06 -0.22 -18.28
C ALA A 80 -6.60 -0.24 -18.33
N LEU A 81 -7.27 0.32 -17.33
CA LEU A 81 -8.72 0.45 -17.30
C LEU A 81 -9.24 1.33 -18.44
N ASP A 82 -8.57 2.43 -18.75
CA ASP A 82 -8.91 3.31 -19.87
C ASP A 82 -8.85 2.58 -21.22
N LEU A 83 -7.88 1.68 -21.40
CA LEU A 83 -7.78 0.86 -22.61
C LEU A 83 -8.93 -0.15 -22.71
N LEU A 84 -9.22 -0.86 -21.62
CA LEU A 84 -10.32 -1.82 -21.56
C LEU A 84 -11.68 -1.14 -21.77
N ALA A 85 -11.88 0.05 -21.22
CA ALA A 85 -13.11 0.82 -21.40
C ALA A 85 -13.30 1.27 -22.86
N LYS A 86 -12.22 1.66 -23.55
CA LYS A 86 -12.27 2.02 -24.98
C LYS A 86 -12.60 0.82 -25.84
N ASP A 87 -12.01 -0.34 -25.56
CA ASP A 87 -12.28 -1.58 -26.29
C ASP A 87 -13.75 -1.99 -26.16
N ALA A 88 -14.26 -2.02 -24.92
CA ALA A 88 -15.66 -2.32 -24.64
C ALA A 88 -16.64 -1.34 -25.31
N ALA A 89 -16.24 -0.08 -25.47
CA ALA A 89 -17.05 0.92 -26.18
C ALA A 89 -17.02 0.78 -27.70
N ASN A 90 -15.95 0.20 -28.27
CA ASN A 90 -15.85 -0.08 -29.71
C ASN A 90 -16.63 -1.34 -30.13
N ASP A 91 -16.88 -2.25 -29.19
CA ASP A 91 -17.66 -3.48 -29.38
C ASP A 91 -19.19 -3.30 -29.22
N ALA A 92 -19.66 -2.10 -28.82
CA ALA A 92 -21.06 -1.77 -28.54
C ALA A 92 -21.73 -0.99 -29.68
#